data_AF-A0A2H1KP19-F1
#
_entry.id   AF-A0A2H1KP19-F1
#
_cell.length_a   1.000
_cell.length_b   1.000
_cell.length_c   1.000
_cell.angle_alpha   90.00
_cell.angle_beta   90.00
_cell.angle_gamma   90.00
#
_symmetry.space_group_name_H-M   'P 1'
#
loop_
_entity.id
_entity.type
_entity.pdbx_description
1 polymer ?
#
loop_
_entity_poly.entity_id
_entity_poly.type
_entity_poly.pdbx_seq_one_letter_code
_entity_poly.pdbx_strand_id
1 'polypeptide(L)' 'MEHAIKRERVTDSIAKRRAAGLDLGGRPRRITDSQIRNALRLIDSGEPAAQVARDLGMSRAAFYRRARTLTE' A
#
# COMPACT_ATOMS: atom_id res chain seq x y z
N MET A 1 -32.89 9.20 -12.75
CA MET A 1 -32.12 9.05 -14.00
C MET A 1 -30.74 9.69 -13.91
N GLU A 2 -30.62 10.97 -13.51
CA GLU A 2 -29.35 11.72 -13.44
C GLU A 2 -28.26 11.06 -12.57
N HIS A 3 -28.60 10.54 -11.39
CA HIS A 3 -27.62 9.87 -10.50
C HIS A 3 -27.00 8.62 -11.11
N ALA A 4 -27.74 7.87 -11.92
CA ALA A 4 -27.23 6.68 -12.58
C ALA A 4 -26.17 7.06 -13.63
N ILE A 5 -26.46 8.07 -14.45
CA ILE A 5 -25.55 8.61 -15.45
C ILE A 5 -24.27 9.15 -14.80
N LYS A 6 -24.39 9.86 -13.66
CA LYS A 6 -23.23 10.34 -12.89
C LYS A 6 -22.36 9.19 -12.37
N ARG A 7 -22.97 8.13 -11.85
CA ARG A 7 -22.23 6.94 -11.39
C ARG A 7 -21.49 6.27 -12.54
N GLU A 8 -22.16 6.06 -13.66
CA GLU A 8 -21.58 5.44 -14.86
C GLU A 8 -20.33 6.21 -15.34
N ARG A 9 -20.41 7.54 -15.41
CA ARG A 9 -19.28 8.39 -15.80
C ARG A 9 -18.09 8.28 -14.83
N VAL A 10 -18.36 8.24 -13.53
CA VAL A 10 -17.32 8.05 -12.51
C VAL A 10 -16.65 6.69 -12.67
N THR A 11 -17.44 5.63 -12.87
CA THR A 11 -16.89 4.27 -13.05
C THR A 11 -16.06 4.14 -14.32
N ASP A 12 -16.52 4.73 -15.43
CA ASP A 12 -15.78 4.73 -16.71
C ASP A 12 -14.45 5.51 -16.59
N SER A 13 -14.47 6.68 -15.94
CA SER A 13 -13.25 7.44 -15.66
C SER A 13 -12.24 6.67 -14.79
N ILE A 14 -12.71 5.98 -13.75
CA ILE A 14 -11.86 5.15 -12.89
C ILE A 14 -11.28 3.97 -13.69
N ALA A 15 -12.07 3.33 -14.54
CA ALA A 15 -11.62 2.23 -15.39
C ALA A 15 -10.50 2.67 -16.35
N LYS A 16 -10.67 3.82 -17.01
CA LYS A 16 -9.66 4.42 -17.89
C LYS A 16 -8.37 4.75 -17.16
N ARG A 17 -8.45 5.39 -15.98
CA ARG A 17 -7.27 5.68 -15.15
C ARG A 17 -6.56 4.40 -14.71
N ARG A 18 -7.32 3.37 -14.33
CA ARG A 18 -6.76 2.07 -13.92
C ARG A 18 -6.02 1.40 -15.07
N ALA A 19 -6.60 1.38 -16.27
CA ALA A 19 -5.95 0.81 -17.46
C ALA A 19 -4.67 1.57 -17.84
N ALA A 20 -4.66 2.89 -17.67
CA ALA A 20 -3.48 3.74 -17.90
C ALA A 20 -2.46 3.73 -16.75
N GLY A 21 -2.70 2.99 -15.65
CA GLY A 21 -1.81 2.97 -14.49
C GLY A 21 -1.73 4.30 -13.72
N LEU A 22 -2.72 5.18 -13.90
CA LEU A 22 -2.78 6.49 -13.25
C LEU A 22 -3.31 6.39 -11.82
N ASP A 23 -3.09 7.45 -11.04
CA ASP A 23 -3.61 7.54 -9.68
C ASP A 23 -5.13 7.38 -9.65
N LEU A 24 -5.60 6.47 -8.81
CA LEU A 24 -7.02 6.19 -8.58
C LEU A 24 -7.60 7.01 -7.42
N GLY A 25 -6.76 7.80 -6.75
CA GLY A 25 -7.09 8.49 -5.51
C GLY A 25 -6.99 7.57 -4.29
N GLY A 26 -7.54 8.02 -3.17
CA GLY A 26 -7.40 7.34 -1.89
C GLY A 26 -6.13 7.76 -1.14
N ARG A 27 -5.77 7.00 -0.10
CA ARG A 27 -4.63 7.35 0.75
C ARG A 27 -3.33 6.95 0.05
N PRO A 28 -2.41 7.90 -0.24
CA PRO A 28 -1.14 7.57 -0.86
C PRO A 28 -0.31 6.68 0.06
N ARG A 29 0.44 5.75 -0.54
CA ARG A 29 1.38 4.89 0.19
C ARG A 29 2.52 5.75 0.72
N ARG A 30 2.65 5.82 2.05
CA ARG A 30 3.77 6.53 2.71
C ARG A 30 5.03 5.69 2.82
N ILE A 31 4.89 4.36 2.85
CA ILE A 31 6.00 3.42 3.04
C ILE A 31 6.19 2.60 1.77
N THR A 32 7.37 2.71 1.19
CA THR A 32 7.77 2.08 -0.07
C THR A 32 8.09 0.59 0.12
N ASP A 33 8.11 -0.16 -0.98
CA ASP A 33 8.51 -1.58 -0.94
C ASP A 33 9.99 -1.75 -0.54
N SER A 34 10.85 -0.81 -0.93
CA SER A 34 12.27 -0.82 -0.52
C SER A 34 12.44 -0.66 0.99
N GLN A 35 11.62 0.19 1.63
CA GLN A 35 11.63 0.35 3.09
C GLN A 35 11.19 -0.95 3.79
N ILE A 36 10.20 -1.67 3.26
CA ILE A 36 9.77 -2.96 3.80
C ILE A 36 10.89 -4.01 3.67
N ARG A 37 11.53 -4.11 2.50
CA ARG A 37 12.67 -5.04 2.30
C ARG A 37 13.84 -4.71 3.23
N ASN A 38 14.12 -3.43 3.44
CA ASN A 38 15.14 -3.02 4.39
C ASN A 38 14.80 -3.44 5.83
N ALA A 39 13.55 -3.23 6.25
CA ALA A 39 13.09 -3.65 7.57
C ALA A 39 13.14 -5.18 7.77
N LEU A 40 12.88 -5.98 6.73
CA LEU A 40 13.08 -7.42 6.79
C LEU A 40 14.56 -7.77 7.06
N ARG A 41 15.50 -7.16 6.35
CA ARG A 41 16.95 -7.38 6.61
C ARG A 41 17.35 -7.02 8.03
N LEU A 42 16.80 -5.94 8.60
CA LEU A 42 17.06 -5.56 9.99
C LEU A 42 16.58 -6.63 10.96
N ILE A 43 15.36 -7.14 10.75
CA ILE A 43 14.79 -8.21 11.57
C ILE A 43 15.62 -9.50 11.43
N ASP A 44 16.04 -9.85 10.22
CA ASP A 44 16.90 -11.02 9.96
C ASP A 44 18.28 -10.88 10.63
N SER A 45 18.79 -9.65 10.78
CA SER A 45 20.01 -9.36 11.53
C SER A 45 19.83 -9.36 13.06
N GLY A 46 18.61 -9.62 13.55
CA GLY A 46 18.30 -9.76 14.97
C GLY A 46 17.54 -8.57 15.59
N GLU A 47 17.20 -7.53 14.83
CA GLU A 47 16.46 -6.39 15.37
C GLU A 47 15.02 -6.75 15.74
N PRO A 48 14.49 -6.29 16.90
CA PRO A 48 13.11 -6.57 17.29
C PRO A 48 12.09 -5.99 16.30
N ALA A 49 11.29 -6.85 15.67
CA ALA A 49 10.27 -6.45 14.69
C ALA A 49 9.27 -5.39 15.20
N ALA A 50 9.01 -5.36 16.52
CA ALA A 50 8.19 -4.32 17.12
C ALA A 50 8.81 -2.94 17.01
N GLN A 51 10.12 -2.83 17.22
CA GLN A 51 10.85 -1.57 17.17
C GLN A 51 10.96 -1.10 15.72
N VAL A 52 11.42 -1.98 14.83
CA VAL A 52 11.53 -1.68 13.40
C VAL A 52 10.21 -1.18 12.79
N ALA A 53 9.08 -1.80 13.15
CA ALA A 53 7.77 -1.35 12.68
C ALA A 53 7.38 0.05 13.23
N ARG A 54 7.69 0.33 14.50
CA ARG A 54 7.44 1.64 15.11
C ARG A 54 8.28 2.73 14.46
N ASP A 55 9.56 2.45 14.16
CA ASP A 55 10.46 3.40 13.53
C ASP A 55 10.01 3.74 12.10
N LEU A 56 9.39 2.78 11.40
CA LEU A 56 8.70 3.01 10.12
C LEU A 56 7.35 3.73 10.25
N GLY A 57 6.89 4.03 11.47
CA GLY A 57 5.60 4.68 11.70
C GLY A 57 4.39 3.80 11.36
N MET A 58 4.51 2.47 11.50
CA MET A 58 3.41 1.54 11.23
C MET A 58 3.21 0.50 12.33
N SER A 59 2.02 -0.13 12.36
CA SER A 59 1.78 -1.25 13.25
C SER A 59 2.48 -2.52 12.76
N ARG A 60 2.82 -3.42 13.69
CA ARG A 60 3.35 -4.76 13.38
C ARG A 60 2.47 -5.51 12.38
N ALA A 61 1.14 -5.40 12.53
CA ALA A 61 0.19 -6.05 11.63
C ALA A 61 0.26 -5.50 10.20
N ALA A 62 0.41 -4.17 10.04
CA ALA A 62 0.59 -3.57 8.73
C ALA A 62 1.92 -3.98 8.08
N PHE A 63 2.98 -4.03 8.89
CA PHE A 63 4.30 -4.51 8.45
C PHE A 63 4.23 -5.94 7.92
N TYR A 64 3.74 -6.90 8.72
CA TYR A 64 3.72 -8.32 8.31
C TYR A 64 2.81 -8.58 7.11
N ARG A 65 1.68 -7.89 6.97
CA ARG A 65 0.85 -7.99 5.75
C ARG A 65 1.63 -7.55 4.52
N ARG A 66 2.34 -6.43 4.61
CA ARG A 66 3.16 -5.89 3.51
C ARG A 66 4.35 -6.79 3.19
N ALA A 67 5.03 -7.29 4.21
CA ALA A 67 6.14 -8.22 4.07
C ALA A 67 5.71 -9.49 3.33
N ARG A 68 4.58 -10.10 3.75
CA ARG A 68 4.02 -11.30 3.09
C ARG A 68 3.80 -11.07 1.59
N THR A 69 3.13 -9.97 1.21
CA THR A 69 2.87 -9.63 -0.19
C THR A 69 4.14 -9.38 -1.03
N LEU A 70 5.29 -9.10 -0.40
CA LEU A 70 6.54 -8.84 -1.12
C LEU A 70 7.49 -10.05 -1.15
N THR A 71 7.17 -11.11 -0.40
CA THR A 71 7.97 -12.35 -0.31
C THR A 71 7.26 -13.53 -0.95
N GLU A 72 5.94 -13.48 -1.09
CA GLU A 72 5.16 -14.34 -2.01
C GLU A 72 5.34 -13.93 -3.47
#